data_AF-A0A523ZWN3-F1
#
_entry.id   AF-A0A523ZWN3-F1
#
_cell.length_a   1.000
_cell.length_b   1.000
_cell.length_c   1.000
_cell.angle_alpha   90.00
_cell.angle_beta   90.00
_cell.angle_gamma   90.00
#
_symmetry.space_group_name_H-M   'P 1'
#
loop_
_entity.id
_entity.type
_entity.pdbx_description
1 polymer ?
#
loop_
_entity_poly.entity_id
_entity_poly.type
_entity_poly.pdbx_seq_one_letter_code
_entity_poly.pdbx_strand_id
1 'polypeptide(L)' 'MSFTLQLGEKAPDFELPATDGKTYRLSDFDEETLVVFFTCNHCPFVVGSDEATRKTVEKFIPRGVRSVG' A
#
# COMPACT_ATOMS: atom_id res chain seq x y z
N MET A 1 -13.15 20.75 8.12
CA MET A 1 -12.85 19.30 8.14
C MET A 1 -11.63 19.08 7.27
N SER A 2 -10.47 18.76 7.85
CA SER A 2 -9.30 18.37 7.07
C SER A 2 -9.44 16.89 6.71
N PHE A 3 -9.39 16.55 5.43
CA PHE A 3 -9.44 15.18 4.92
C PHE A 3 -8.11 14.42 5.08
N THR A 4 -7.29 14.81 6.06
CA THR A 4 -5.91 14.33 6.21
C THR A 4 -5.81 13.55 7.51
N LEU A 5 -5.51 12.25 7.39
CA LEU A 5 -5.21 11.36 8.50
C LEU A 5 -4.04 11.95 9.31
N GLN A 6 -4.22 12.10 10.62
CA GLN A 6 -3.17 12.62 11.50
C GLN A 6 -2.24 11.49 11.96
N LEU A 7 -0.99 11.85 12.30
CA LEU A 7 -0.07 10.89 12.88
C LEU A 7 -0.60 10.37 14.23
N GLY A 8 -0.54 9.06 14.43
CA GLY A 8 -1.07 8.39 15.62
C GLY A 8 -2.56 8.03 15.55
N GLU A 9 -3.28 8.47 14.51
CA GLU A 9 -4.62 7.95 14.24
C GLU A 9 -4.56 6.50 13.78
N LYS A 10 -5.61 5.75 14.10
CA LYS A 10 -5.77 4.40 13.56
C LYS A 10 -5.99 4.50 12.05
N ALA A 11 -5.36 3.58 11.31
CA ALA A 11 -5.62 3.43 9.89
C ALA A 11 -7.13 3.19 9.66
N PRO A 12 -7.76 3.90 8.72
CA PRO A 12 -9.14 3.61 8.32
C PRO A 12 -9.22 2.20 7.76
N ASP A 13 -10.32 1.51 8.08
CA ASP A 13 -10.58 0.21 7.49
C ASP A 13 -10.83 0.32 5.99
N PHE A 14 -10.53 -0.74 5.25
CA PHE A 14 -10.77 -0.83 3.81
C PHE A 14 -11.12 -2.25 3.41
N GLU A 15 -11.83 -2.37 2.29
CA GLU A 15 -12.12 -3.64 1.63
C GLU A 15 -12.04 -3.37 0.12
N LEU A 16 -10.94 -3.78 -0.52
CA LEU A 16 -10.64 -3.40 -1.90
C LEU A 16 -10.29 -4.62 -2.76
N PRO A 17 -10.80 -4.68 -4.00
CA PRO A 17 -10.41 -5.71 -4.95
C PRO A 17 -8.98 -5.48 -5.45
N ALA A 18 -8.24 -6.57 -5.66
CA ALA A 18 -6.90 -6.56 -6.20
C ALA A 18 -6.83 -7.19 -7.59
N THR A 19 -5.68 -7.02 -8.25
CA THR A 19 -5.41 -7.53 -9.59
C THR A 19 -5.29 -9.05 -9.67
N ASP A 20 -5.12 -9.73 -8.53
CA ASP A 20 -5.13 -11.19 -8.40
C ASP A 20 -6.54 -11.78 -8.26
N GLY A 21 -7.59 -10.94 -8.33
CA GLY A 21 -8.98 -11.34 -8.20
C GLY A 21 -9.45 -11.57 -6.76
N LYS A 22 -8.59 -11.32 -5.76
CA LYS A 22 -8.98 -11.36 -4.35
C LYS A 22 -9.41 -9.99 -3.86
N THR A 23 -10.09 -9.98 -2.72
CA THR A 23 -10.40 -8.78 -1.96
C THR A 23 -9.53 -8.79 -0.71
N TYR A 24 -8.88 -7.67 -0.42
CA TYR A 24 -8.06 -7.49 0.77
C TYR A 24 -8.68 -6.46 1.71
N ARG A 25 -8.60 -6.74 3.00
CA ARG A 25 -8.99 -5.85 4.10
C ARG A 25 -7.79 -5.46 4.96
N LEU A 26 -7.92 -4.37 5.73
CA LEU A 26 -6.89 -4.01 6.70
C LEU A 26 -6.65 -5.16 7.72
N SER A 27 -7.70 -5.90 8.07
CA SER A 27 -7.64 -7.05 8.98
C SER A 27 -6.91 -8.28 8.42
N ASP A 28 -6.61 -8.33 7.12
CA ASP A 28 -5.95 -9.49 6.50
C ASP A 28 -4.42 -9.44 6.65
N PHE A 29 -3.88 -8.37 7.24
CA PHE A 29 -2.45 -8.14 7.45
C PHE A 29 -2.11 -8.23 8.93
N ASP A 30 -1.11 -9.04 9.26
CA ASP A 30 -0.59 -9.24 10.61
C ASP A 30 0.82 -8.67 10.80
N GLU A 31 1.40 -8.09 9.74
CA GLU A 31 2.72 -7.47 9.78
C GLU A 31 2.75 -6.23 10.68
N GLU A 32 3.87 -6.03 11.38
CA GLU A 32 4.08 -4.88 12.29
C GLU A 32 3.97 -3.54 11.54
N THR A 33 4.29 -3.52 10.25
CA THR A 33 4.20 -2.34 9.42
C THR A 33 3.55 -2.65 8.07
N LEU A 34 2.44 -1.97 7.79
CA LEU A 34 1.77 -1.96 6.50
C LEU A 34 1.95 -0.59 5.83
N VAL A 35 2.46 -0.59 4.60
CA VAL A 35 2.54 0.59 3.73
C VAL A 35 1.40 0.54 2.73
N VAL A 36 0.45 1.46 2.85
CA VAL A 36 -0.62 1.66 1.88
C VAL A 36 -0.27 2.86 1.01
N PHE A 37 -0.28 2.70 -0.32
CA PHE A 37 -0.04 3.80 -1.26
C PHE A 37 -1.15 3.85 -2.30
N PHE A 38 -1.45 5.06 -2.76
CA PHE A 38 -2.45 5.29 -3.80
C PHE A 38 -1.74 5.77 -5.06
N THR A 39 -1.91 5.04 -6.15
CA THR A 39 -1.19 5.32 -7.40
C THR A 39 -2.10 5.22 -8.62
N CYS A 40 -1.67 5.82 -9.73
CA CYS A 40 -2.33 5.67 -11.04
C CYS A 40 -1.52 4.70 -11.91
N ASN A 41 -2.21 3.86 -12.68
CA ASN A 41 -1.57 2.88 -13.56
C ASN A 41 -1.26 3.41 -14.97
N HIS A 42 -1.64 4.64 -15.29
CA HIS A 42 -1.58 5.18 -16.66
C HIS A 42 -0.67 6.40 -16.80
N CYS A 43 -0.33 7.08 -15.71
CA CYS A 43 0.46 8.31 -15.79
C CYS A 43 1.92 7.95 -16.12
N PRO A 44 2.56 8.61 -17.12
CA PRO A 44 3.93 8.30 -17.51
C PRO A 44 4.94 8.33 -16.36
N PHE A 45 4.72 9.23 -15.39
CA PHE A 45 5.55 9.34 -14.20
C PHE A 45 5.50 8.08 -13.33
N VAL A 46 4.29 7.56 -13.05
CA VAL A 46 4.15 6.37 -12.23
C VAL A 46 4.70 5.15 -12.95
N VAL A 47 4.38 5.00 -14.24
CA VAL A 47 4.91 3.91 -15.08
C VAL A 47 6.45 3.92 -15.07
N GLY A 48 7.07 5.11 -15.13
CA GLY A 48 8.52 5.25 -15.01
C GLY A 48 9.09 4.91 -13.63
N SER A 49 8.30 5.07 -12.57
CA SER A 49 8.70 4.78 -11.18
C SER A 49 8.38 3.35 -10.71
N ASP A 50 7.57 2.60 -11.45
CA ASP A 50 7.00 1.31 -11.04
C ASP A 50 8.08 0.30 -10.59
N GLU A 51 9.14 0.13 -11.37
CA GLU A 51 10.25 -0.76 -11.02
C GLU A 51 11.04 -0.30 -9.79
N ALA A 52 11.13 1.01 -9.55
CA ALA A 52 11.76 1.52 -8.33
C ALA A 52 10.88 1.24 -7.10
N THR A 53 9.56 1.37 -7.25
CA THR A 53 8.58 1.00 -6.23
C THR A 53 8.66 -0.50 -5.92
N ARG A 54 8.65 -1.38 -6.93
CA ARG A 54 8.78 -2.84 -6.75
C ARG A 54 10.05 -3.21 -5.98
N LYS A 55 11.21 -2.69 -6.40
CA LYS A 55 12.49 -2.93 -5.71
C LYS A 55 12.49 -2.45 -4.26
N THR A 56 11.78 -1.35 -3.99
CA THR A 56 11.62 -0.83 -2.63
C THR A 56 10.80 -1.81 -1.79
N VAL A 57 9.66 -2.27 -2.29
CA VAL A 57 8.85 -3.29 -1.61
C VAL A 57 9.67 -4.53 -1.30
N GLU A 58 10.35 -5.10 -2.29
CA GLU A 58 11.20 -6.31 -2.14
C GLU A 58 12.28 -6.14 -1.06
N LYS A 59 12.90 -4.96 -0.98
CA LYS A 59 13.92 -4.65 0.02
C LYS A 59 13.40 -4.66 1.46
N PHE A 60 12.12 -4.33 1.66
CA PHE A 60 11.52 -4.18 2.99
C PHE A 60 10.72 -5.41 3.45
N ILE A 61 10.33 -6.32 2.54
CA ILE A 61 9.75 -7.63 2.90
C ILE A 61 10.56 -8.36 4.00
N PRO A 62 11.89 -8.56 3.89
CA PRO A 62 12.64 -9.28 4.93
C PRO A 62 12.75 -8.52 6.25
N ARG A 63 12.26 -7.27 6.32
CA ARG A 63 12.22 -6.44 7.52
C ARG A 63 10.84 -6.42 8.18
N GLY A 64 9.92 -7.30 7.73
CA GLY A 64 8.56 -7.38 8.27
C GLY A 64 7.63 -6.27 7.80
N VAL A 65 7.93 -5.63 6.67
CA VAL A 65 7.07 -4.60 6.08
C VAL A 65 6.29 -5.19 4.92
N ARG A 66 4.96 -5.05 4.97
CA ARG A 66 4.06 -5.37 3.87
C ARG A 66 3.67 -4.10 3.13
N SER A 67 3.37 -4.20 1.83
CA SER A 67 2.90 -3.07 1.03
C SER A 67 1.71 -3.44 0.16
N VAL A 68 0.78 -2.51 0.00
CA VAL A 68 -0.41 -2.60 -0.85
C VAL A 68 -0.68 -1.26 -1.54
N GLY A 69 -1.13 -1.29 -2.80
CA GLY A 69 -1.50 -0.09 -3.57
C GLY A 69 -2.00 -0.38 -4.97
#